data_AF-A0A6G1BGI9-F1
#
_entry.id   AF-A0A6G1BGI9-F1
#
_cell.length_a   1.000
_cell.length_b   1.000
_cell.length_c   1.000
_cell.angle_alpha   90.00
_cell.angle_beta   90.00
_cell.angle_gamma   90.00
#
_symmetry.space_group_name_H-M   'P 1'
#
loop_
_entity.id
_entity.type
_entity.pdbx_description
1 polymer ?
#
loop_
_entity_poly.entity_id
_entity_poly.type
_entity_poly.pdbx_seq_one_letter_code
_entity_poly.pdbx_strand_id
1 'polypeptide(L)'
;SKEKKKVNCKPKNQDDQEIPFRLREIMRSRQEMKNPISNKKRKKEAQVAFRKMLEKEAKGVEPDIAVPKFKQRKWESDRAYIQRMEQETQHVLFLSKNQAARQPEVQLAPKKEKSERKKAFQQRRLDKVRQRREEKAAERLEQELLRDTVHFGEVALQPPELTARPRMSTSRGQPGKKSLMLRRLLSPGGVSQPPTTSLARQRIVGEERERAVQAYRALKRQRQAAQSPRPLDSPRPASRKKAETCL
;
A
#
# COMPACT_ATOMS: atom_id res chain seq x y z
N SER A 1 32.64 36.31 35.05
CA SER A 1 33.86 35.94 34.30
C SER A 1 33.65 34.59 33.63
N LYS A 2 33.71 34.52 32.28
CA LYS A 2 33.48 33.28 31.53
C LYS A 2 34.78 32.46 31.53
N GLU A 3 34.76 31.27 32.14
CA GLU A 3 35.88 30.33 32.10
C GLU A 3 36.24 29.96 30.65
N LYS A 4 37.53 30.08 30.31
CA LYS A 4 38.05 29.70 29.00
C LYS A 4 38.08 28.18 28.93
N LYS A 5 37.22 27.58 28.09
CA LYS A 5 37.26 26.14 27.80
C LYS A 5 38.61 25.81 27.16
N LYS A 6 39.43 25.03 27.86
CA LYS A 6 40.71 24.53 27.37
C LYS A 6 40.43 23.51 26.27
N VAL A 7 40.54 23.93 25.02
CA VAL A 7 40.34 23.06 23.85
C VAL A 7 41.62 22.24 23.65
N ASN A 8 41.48 20.95 23.34
CA ASN A 8 42.57 19.98 23.13
C ASN A 8 43.29 19.48 24.42
N CYS A 9 42.54 19.13 25.46
CA CYS A 9 43.09 18.31 26.55
C CYS A 9 43.06 16.82 26.17
N LYS A 10 44.08 16.06 26.56
CA LYS A 10 44.09 14.58 26.45
C LYS A 10 42.84 14.01 27.15
N PRO A 11 42.14 13.03 26.56
CA PRO A 11 41.00 12.38 27.19
C PRO A 11 41.37 11.86 28.59
N LYS A 12 40.52 12.10 29.58
CA LYS A 12 40.77 11.72 30.99
C LYS A 12 40.84 10.20 31.18
N ASN A 13 40.03 9.46 30.43
CA ASN A 13 39.97 8.00 30.46
C ASN A 13 40.22 7.48 29.03
N GLN A 14 41.19 6.58 28.88
CA GLN A 14 41.48 5.95 27.59
C GLN A 14 40.42 4.92 27.21
N ASP A 15 39.74 4.34 28.21
CA ASP A 15 38.77 3.24 28.05
C ASP A 15 37.32 3.70 27.83
N ASP A 16 37.00 4.97 28.12
CA ASP A 16 35.65 5.53 27.95
C ASP A 16 35.41 6.11 26.55
N GLN A 17 36.25 5.75 25.56
CA GLN A 17 35.95 6.11 24.18
C GLN A 17 34.70 5.34 23.74
N GLU A 18 33.60 6.08 23.57
CA GLU A 18 32.33 5.51 23.11
C GLU A 18 32.55 4.80 21.78
N ILE A 19 32.46 3.46 21.83
CA ILE A 19 32.55 2.63 20.64
C ILE A 19 31.45 3.07 19.67
N PRO A 20 31.80 3.41 18.41
CA PRO A 20 30.82 3.82 17.41
C PRO A 20 29.64 2.84 17.35
N PHE A 21 28.41 3.38 17.26
CA PHE A 21 27.18 2.59 17.34
C PHE A 21 27.20 1.32 16.49
N ARG A 22 27.69 1.44 15.24
CA ARG A 22 27.76 0.32 14.30
C ARG A 22 28.73 -0.77 14.76
N LEU A 23 29.87 -0.39 15.34
CA LEU A 23 30.86 -1.34 15.84
C LEU A 23 30.35 -2.05 17.11
N ARG A 24 29.68 -1.31 18.01
CA ARG A 24 29.00 -1.86 19.19
C ARG A 24 27.94 -2.90 18.81
N GLU A 25 27.17 -2.64 17.75
CA GLU A 25 26.18 -3.57 17.22
C GLU A 25 26.83 -4.84 16.64
N ILE A 26 27.93 -4.69 15.89
CA ILE A 26 28.69 -5.83 15.33
C ILE A 26 29.31 -6.69 16.45
N MET A 27 29.91 -6.07 17.46
CA MET A 27 30.48 -6.79 18.61
C MET A 27 29.40 -7.55 19.38
N ARG A 28 28.25 -6.92 19.62
CA ARG A 28 27.09 -7.58 20.25
C ARG A 28 26.62 -8.78 19.42
N SER A 29 26.48 -8.62 18.10
CA SER A 29 26.09 -9.73 17.20
C SER A 29 27.08 -10.89 17.26
N ARG A 30 28.39 -10.60 17.22
CA ARG A 30 29.43 -11.65 17.34
C ARG A 30 29.37 -12.37 18.69
N GLN A 31 29.09 -11.64 19.77
CA GLN A 31 28.95 -12.22 21.10
C GLN A 31 27.68 -13.08 21.24
N GLU A 32 26.56 -12.65 20.65
CA GLU A 32 25.32 -13.43 20.56
C GLU A 32 25.53 -14.73 19.76
N MET A 33 26.34 -14.69 18.70
CA MET A 33 26.72 -15.87 17.92
C MET A 33 27.68 -16.81 18.68
N LYS A 34 28.47 -16.30 19.63
CA LYS A 34 29.40 -17.07 20.46
C LYS A 34 28.69 -17.91 21.53
N ASN A 35 27.51 -17.47 21.97
CA ASN A 35 26.64 -18.19 22.88
C ASN A 35 25.45 -18.74 22.09
N PRO A 36 25.55 -19.91 21.44
CA PRO A 36 24.42 -20.50 20.74
C PRO A 36 23.38 -20.95 21.77
N ILE A 37 22.53 -20.02 22.21
CA ILE A 37 21.29 -20.36 22.91
C ILE A 37 20.53 -21.21 21.90
N SER A 38 20.38 -22.50 22.20
CA SER A 38 19.69 -23.41 21.29
C SER A 38 18.36 -22.78 20.87
N ASN A 39 18.02 -22.87 19.58
CA ASN A 39 16.74 -22.36 19.06
C ASN A 39 15.53 -22.85 19.89
N LYS A 40 15.68 -24.01 20.55
CA LYS A 40 14.71 -24.59 21.50
C LYS A 40 14.52 -23.74 22.76
N LYS A 41 15.59 -23.22 23.37
CA LYS A 41 15.51 -22.33 24.55
C LYS A 41 14.87 -20.99 24.19
N ARG A 42 15.30 -20.37 23.09
CA ARG A 42 14.73 -19.09 22.61
C ARG A 42 13.24 -19.19 22.29
N LYS A 43 12.80 -20.30 21.65
CA LYS A 43 11.37 -20.55 21.39
C LYS A 43 10.57 -20.74 22.69
N LYS A 44 11.12 -21.45 23.68
CA LYS A 44 10.46 -21.64 24.98
C LYS A 44 10.31 -20.32 25.73
N GLU A 45 11.35 -19.49 25.78
CA GLU A 45 11.30 -18.18 26.43
C GLU A 45 10.30 -17.24 25.74
N ALA A 46 10.29 -17.21 24.40
CA ALA A 46 9.30 -16.45 23.65
C ALA A 46 7.87 -16.94 23.90
N GLN A 47 7.66 -18.25 24.01
CA GLN A 47 6.35 -18.83 24.32
C GLN A 47 5.90 -18.49 25.75
N VAL A 48 6.82 -18.51 26.73
CA VAL A 48 6.53 -18.13 28.11
C VAL A 48 6.24 -16.64 28.21
N ALA A 49 7.00 -15.79 27.53
CA ALA A 49 6.73 -14.36 27.47
C ALA A 49 5.38 -14.06 26.83
N PHE A 50 5.04 -14.76 25.74
CA PHE A 50 3.74 -14.67 25.09
C PHE A 50 2.61 -15.12 26.00
N ARG A 51 2.75 -16.25 26.71
CA ARG A 51 1.76 -16.71 27.71
C ARG A 51 1.59 -15.71 28.85
N LYS A 52 2.69 -15.14 29.38
CA LYS A 52 2.62 -14.11 30.42
C LYS A 52 1.94 -12.83 29.95
N MET A 53 2.17 -12.41 28.70
CA MET A 53 1.45 -11.28 28.11
C MET A 53 -0.03 -11.60 27.94
N LEU A 54 -0.34 -12.78 27.38
CA LEU A 54 -1.71 -13.26 27.21
C LEU A 54 -2.43 -13.39 28.55
N GLU A 55 -1.77 -13.87 29.60
CA GLU A 55 -2.34 -13.96 30.96
C GLU A 55 -2.57 -12.57 31.57
N LYS A 56 -1.69 -11.59 31.33
CA LYS A 56 -1.90 -10.20 31.75
C LYS A 56 -3.06 -9.55 31.01
N GLU A 57 -3.21 -9.85 29.73
CA GLU A 57 -4.33 -9.38 28.89
C GLU A 57 -5.64 -10.09 29.24
N ALA A 58 -5.58 -11.40 29.51
CA ALA A 58 -6.73 -12.24 29.89
C ALA A 58 -7.20 -11.99 31.33
N LYS A 59 -6.30 -11.53 32.22
CA LYS A 59 -6.69 -10.96 33.52
C LYS A 59 -7.53 -9.68 33.38
N GLY A 60 -7.69 -9.15 32.17
CA GLY A 60 -8.68 -8.13 31.85
C GLY A 60 -8.48 -6.81 32.58
N VAL A 61 -9.58 -6.05 32.68
CA VAL A 61 -9.70 -4.88 33.57
C VAL A 61 -9.37 -5.36 34.98
N GLU A 62 -8.55 -4.62 35.73
CA GLU A 62 -8.31 -4.94 37.14
C GLU A 62 -9.61 -5.35 37.83
N PRO A 63 -9.61 -6.39 38.69
CA PRO A 63 -10.83 -6.81 39.35
C PRO A 63 -11.46 -5.63 40.09
N ASP A 64 -12.80 -5.56 40.07
CA ASP A 64 -13.55 -4.56 40.83
C ASP A 64 -13.16 -4.63 42.31
N ILE A 65 -13.05 -3.47 42.95
CA ILE A 65 -12.72 -3.41 44.38
C ILE A 65 -13.79 -4.18 45.14
N ALA A 66 -13.38 -5.24 45.83
CA ALA A 66 -14.29 -6.04 46.64
C ALA A 66 -14.88 -5.16 47.74
N VAL A 67 -16.21 -5.00 47.72
CA VAL A 67 -16.94 -4.22 48.73
C VAL A 67 -17.12 -5.07 49.99
N PRO A 68 -16.52 -4.71 51.14
CA PRO A 68 -16.67 -5.46 52.38
C PRO A 68 -18.11 -5.40 52.90
N LYS A 69 -18.59 -6.50 53.50
CA LYS A 69 -19.90 -6.55 54.16
C LYS A 69 -19.73 -6.30 55.66
N PHE A 70 -20.13 -5.13 56.12
CA PHE A 70 -20.00 -4.75 57.51
C PHE A 70 -21.09 -5.36 58.39
N LYS A 71 -20.72 -6.41 59.12
CA LYS A 71 -21.53 -7.01 60.20
C LYS A 71 -20.65 -7.18 61.43
N GLN A 72 -21.19 -6.87 62.61
CA GLN A 72 -20.53 -7.09 63.89
C GLN A 72 -20.36 -8.60 64.11
N ARG A 73 -19.17 -9.01 64.55
CA ARG A 73 -18.89 -10.42 64.83
C ARG A 73 -19.42 -10.78 66.22
N LYS A 74 -19.70 -12.08 66.46
CA LYS A 74 -20.29 -12.58 67.72
C LYS A 74 -19.53 -12.20 69.00
N TRP A 75 -18.23 -11.92 68.90
CA TRP A 75 -17.34 -11.61 70.02
C TRP A 75 -16.61 -10.27 69.85
N GLU A 76 -17.12 -9.40 68.98
CA GLU A 76 -16.54 -8.09 68.72
C GLU A 76 -17.28 -7.03 69.53
N SER A 77 -16.55 -6.26 70.33
CA SER A 77 -17.12 -5.10 71.01
C SER A 77 -17.47 -4.00 70.01
N ASP A 78 -18.43 -3.14 70.34
CA ASP A 78 -18.89 -2.08 69.43
C ASP A 78 -17.76 -1.16 68.97
N ARG A 79 -16.81 -0.86 69.87
CA ARG A 79 -15.63 -0.04 69.54
C ARG A 79 -14.70 -0.73 68.55
N ALA A 80 -14.47 -2.04 68.71
CA ALA A 80 -13.64 -2.81 67.78
C ALA A 80 -14.30 -2.92 66.39
N TYR A 81 -15.63 -3.04 66.35
CA TYR A 81 -16.40 -3.03 65.10
C TYR A 81 -16.27 -1.70 64.34
N ILE A 82 -16.42 -0.57 65.04
CA ILE A 82 -16.28 0.77 64.45
C ILE A 82 -14.86 0.96 63.89
N GLN A 83 -13.83 0.57 64.65
CA GLN A 83 -12.45 0.69 64.21
C GLN A 83 -12.16 -0.16 62.97
N ARG A 84 -12.70 -1.38 62.90
CA ARG A 84 -12.58 -2.25 61.71
C ARG A 84 -13.30 -1.65 60.51
N MET A 85 -14.49 -1.08 60.70
CA MET A 85 -15.20 -0.37 59.63
C MET A 85 -14.34 0.77 59.07
N GLU A 86 -13.74 1.57 59.94
CA GLU A 86 -12.93 2.72 59.56
C GLU A 86 -11.69 2.30 58.75
N GLN A 87 -10.99 1.24 59.18
CA GLN A 87 -9.83 0.72 58.46
C GLN A 87 -10.20 0.17 57.07
N GLU A 88 -11.27 -0.63 56.98
CA GLU A 88 -11.73 -1.20 55.71
C GLU A 88 -12.22 -0.10 54.74
N THR A 89 -12.90 0.94 55.25
CA THR A 89 -13.31 2.10 54.42
C THR A 89 -12.11 2.92 53.93
N GLN A 90 -11.13 3.19 54.79
CA GLN A 90 -9.87 3.84 54.38
C GLN A 90 -9.15 3.02 53.30
N HIS A 91 -9.13 1.70 53.44
CA HIS A 91 -8.50 0.80 52.47
C HIS A 91 -9.21 0.81 51.12
N VAL A 92 -10.54 0.70 51.09
CA VAL A 92 -11.34 0.77 49.85
C VAL A 92 -11.18 2.13 49.18
N LEU A 93 -11.17 3.22 49.96
CA LEU A 93 -10.94 4.57 49.45
C LEU A 93 -9.55 4.71 48.83
N PHE A 94 -8.53 4.12 49.46
CA PHE A 94 -7.18 4.08 48.91
C PHE A 94 -7.13 3.32 47.59
N LEU A 95 -7.71 2.12 47.52
CA LEU A 95 -7.77 1.34 46.28
C LEU A 95 -8.50 2.12 45.18
N SER A 96 -9.63 2.76 45.51
CA SER A 96 -10.42 3.56 44.57
C SER A 96 -9.65 4.75 44.01
N LYS A 97 -8.90 5.48 44.85
CA LYS A 97 -8.07 6.61 44.42
C LYS A 97 -6.92 6.18 43.49
N ASN A 98 -6.43 4.95 43.65
CA ASN A 98 -5.34 4.42 42.83
C ASN A 98 -5.81 3.72 41.56
N GLN A 99 -7.13 3.47 41.41
CA GLN A 99 -7.66 2.94 40.17
C GLN A 99 -7.66 4.00 39.07
N ALA A 100 -7.23 3.62 37.87
CA ALA A 100 -7.36 4.46 36.70
C ALA A 100 -8.86 4.78 36.46
N ALA A 101 -9.17 6.03 36.12
CA ALA A 101 -10.53 6.47 35.83
C ALA A 101 -11.17 5.55 34.78
N ARG A 102 -12.10 4.70 35.22
CA ARG A 102 -12.81 3.80 34.32
C ARG A 102 -13.88 4.59 33.60
N GLN A 103 -13.79 4.55 32.28
CA GLN A 103 -14.80 5.07 31.36
C GLN A 103 -15.52 3.86 30.76
N PRO A 104 -16.48 3.23 31.48
CA PRO A 104 -17.17 2.05 30.98
C PRO A 104 -17.93 2.33 29.67
N GLU A 105 -18.34 3.58 29.44
CA GLU A 105 -19.09 4.00 28.24
C GLU A 105 -18.21 4.26 27.00
N VAL A 106 -16.90 4.44 27.16
CA VAL A 106 -15.99 4.86 26.07
C VAL A 106 -15.47 3.66 25.24
N GLN A 107 -15.83 2.43 25.60
CA GLN A 107 -15.36 1.21 24.90
C GLN A 107 -16.00 0.95 23.53
N LEU A 108 -16.91 1.80 23.03
CA LEU A 108 -17.53 1.63 21.71
C LEU A 108 -16.67 2.12 20.53
N ALA A 109 -15.51 2.71 20.76
CA ALA A 109 -14.59 3.04 19.68
C ALA A 109 -13.66 1.85 19.41
N PRO A 110 -13.78 1.14 18.26
CA PRO A 110 -12.85 0.07 17.93
C PRO A 110 -11.45 0.68 17.81
N LYS A 111 -10.53 0.23 18.66
CA LYS A 111 -9.12 0.60 18.58
C LYS A 111 -8.63 0.13 17.20
N LYS A 112 -8.17 1.07 16.37
CA LYS A 112 -7.60 0.76 15.05
C LYS A 112 -6.34 -0.08 15.23
N GLU A 113 -6.53 -1.39 15.23
CA GLU A 113 -5.47 -2.35 15.42
C GLU A 113 -4.57 -2.45 14.19
N LYS A 114 -3.33 -2.88 14.41
CA LYS A 114 -2.33 -3.21 13.36
C LYS A 114 -2.89 -4.16 12.28
N SER A 115 -3.98 -4.86 12.56
CA SER A 115 -4.74 -5.71 11.64
C SER A 115 -5.38 -4.94 10.49
N GLU A 116 -5.89 -3.71 10.71
CA GLU A 116 -6.51 -2.88 9.66
C GLU A 116 -5.50 -2.43 8.62
N ARG A 117 -4.31 -1.99 9.06
CA ARG A 117 -3.23 -1.59 8.14
C ARG A 117 -2.80 -2.74 7.24
N LYS A 118 -2.78 -3.97 7.77
CA LYS A 118 -2.46 -5.18 6.99
C LYS A 118 -3.58 -5.51 6.00
N LYS A 119 -4.86 -5.38 6.40
CA LYS A 119 -6.02 -5.55 5.53
C LYS A 119 -6.01 -4.54 4.37
N ALA A 120 -5.79 -3.26 4.67
CA ALA A 120 -5.69 -2.20 3.67
C ALA A 120 -4.52 -2.44 2.68
N PHE A 121 -3.37 -2.91 3.17
CA PHE A 121 -2.24 -3.26 2.31
C PHE A 121 -2.55 -4.43 1.35
N GLN A 122 -3.26 -5.45 1.84
CA GLN A 122 -3.70 -6.58 1.02
C GLN A 122 -4.73 -6.14 -0.03
N GLN A 123 -5.73 -5.34 0.36
CA GLN A 123 -6.73 -4.76 -0.54
C GLN A 123 -6.05 -3.95 -1.67
N ARG A 124 -5.14 -3.03 -1.31
CA ARG A 124 -4.39 -2.23 -2.29
C ARG A 124 -3.61 -3.09 -3.30
N ARG A 125 -3.06 -4.23 -2.87
CA ARG A 125 -2.40 -5.16 -3.79
C ARG A 125 -3.38 -5.80 -4.76
N LEU A 126 -4.54 -6.23 -4.28
CA LEU A 126 -5.59 -6.83 -5.12
C LEU A 126 -6.13 -5.80 -6.13
N ASP A 127 -6.38 -4.57 -5.68
CA ASP A 127 -6.90 -3.50 -6.54
C ASP A 127 -5.90 -3.16 -7.66
N LYS A 128 -4.60 -3.12 -7.36
CA LYS A 128 -3.57 -2.92 -8.38
C LYS A 128 -3.56 -4.03 -9.44
N VAL A 129 -3.84 -5.27 -9.06
CA VAL A 129 -3.92 -6.40 -10.00
C VAL A 129 -5.19 -6.29 -10.85
N ARG A 130 -6.32 -5.89 -10.26
CA ARG A 130 -7.58 -5.66 -10.98
C ARG A 130 -7.42 -4.54 -12.00
N GLN A 131 -6.89 -3.39 -11.60
CA GLN A 131 -6.60 -2.25 -12.48
C GLN A 131 -5.70 -2.66 -13.65
N ARG A 132 -4.60 -3.39 -13.39
CA ARG A 132 -3.72 -3.88 -14.46
C ARG A 132 -4.41 -4.85 -15.43
N ARG A 133 -5.40 -5.61 -14.96
CA ARG A 133 -6.17 -6.53 -15.81
C ARG A 133 -7.14 -5.75 -16.69
N GLU A 134 -7.82 -4.76 -16.11
CA GLU A 134 -8.74 -3.86 -16.83
C GLU A 134 -8.00 -3.02 -17.86
N GLU A 135 -6.85 -2.43 -17.52
CA GLU A 135 -5.98 -1.69 -18.45
C GLU A 135 -5.54 -2.57 -19.63
N LYS A 136 -5.08 -3.80 -19.37
CA LYS A 136 -4.71 -4.74 -20.43
C LYS A 136 -5.89 -5.17 -21.29
N ALA A 137 -7.07 -5.34 -20.69
CA ALA A 137 -8.28 -5.66 -21.42
C ALA A 137 -8.68 -4.49 -22.34
N ALA A 138 -8.61 -3.25 -21.83
CA ALA A 138 -8.86 -2.05 -22.62
C ALA A 138 -7.84 -1.87 -23.75
N GLU A 139 -6.55 -2.16 -23.49
CA GLU A 139 -5.50 -2.10 -24.51
C GLU A 139 -5.73 -3.14 -25.61
N ARG A 140 -6.13 -4.37 -25.27
CA ARG A 140 -6.48 -5.40 -26.26
C ARG A 140 -7.69 -5.00 -27.11
N LEU A 141 -8.75 -4.50 -26.48
CA LEU A 141 -9.93 -4.00 -27.19
C LEU A 141 -9.57 -2.84 -28.11
N GLU A 142 -8.67 -1.95 -27.68
CA GLU A 142 -8.18 -0.86 -28.53
C GLU A 142 -7.38 -1.40 -29.72
N GLN A 143 -6.49 -2.37 -29.50
CA GLN A 143 -5.73 -3.01 -30.58
C GLN A 143 -6.67 -3.66 -31.61
N GLU A 144 -7.76 -4.28 -31.16
CA GLU A 144 -8.78 -4.85 -32.04
C GLU A 144 -9.52 -3.75 -32.84
N LEU A 145 -9.89 -2.63 -32.21
CA LEU A 145 -10.56 -1.50 -32.89
C LEU A 145 -9.64 -0.71 -33.85
N LEU A 146 -8.33 -0.75 -33.63
CA LEU A 146 -7.33 -0.08 -34.47
C LEU A 146 -6.72 -1.00 -35.54
N ARG A 147 -7.02 -2.30 -35.51
CA ARG A 147 -6.61 -3.22 -36.57
C ARG A 147 -7.53 -3.06 -37.78
N ASP A 148 -6.95 -2.62 -38.89
CA ASP A 148 -7.62 -2.60 -40.17
C ASP A 148 -7.42 -3.96 -40.86
N THR A 149 -8.48 -4.74 -40.98
CA THR A 149 -8.48 -5.99 -41.78
C THR A 149 -8.60 -5.65 -43.26
N VAL A 150 -7.58 -6.00 -44.04
CA VAL A 150 -7.53 -5.81 -45.50
C VAL A 150 -7.82 -7.14 -46.19
N HIS A 151 -8.69 -7.16 -47.19
CA HIS A 151 -9.05 -8.37 -47.93
C HIS A 151 -8.09 -8.62 -49.11
N PHE A 152 -7.99 -9.87 -49.57
CA PHE A 152 -7.11 -10.23 -50.69
C PHE A 152 -7.60 -9.57 -51.99
N GLY A 153 -6.74 -8.79 -52.63
CA GLY A 153 -7.08 -7.99 -53.83
C GLY A 153 -7.17 -6.48 -53.57
N GLU A 154 -7.24 -6.05 -52.31
CA GLU A 154 -7.16 -4.63 -51.93
C GLU A 154 -5.69 -4.20 -51.77
N VAL A 155 -5.30 -3.07 -52.37
CA VAL A 155 -3.92 -2.55 -52.30
C VAL A 155 -3.79 -1.66 -51.07
N ALA A 156 -3.08 -2.16 -50.04
CA ALA A 156 -2.73 -1.37 -48.87
C ALA A 156 -1.62 -0.36 -49.19
N LEU A 157 -1.87 0.92 -48.93
CA LEU A 157 -0.90 2.01 -49.19
C LEU A 157 0.32 1.97 -48.26
N GLN A 158 0.15 1.47 -47.02
CA GLN A 158 1.22 1.39 -46.05
C GLN A 158 1.77 -0.04 -46.00
N PRO A 159 3.08 -0.25 -46.23
CA PRO A 159 3.68 -1.57 -46.14
C PRO A 159 3.58 -2.11 -44.70
N PRO A 160 3.36 -3.42 -44.51
CA PRO A 160 3.26 -4.01 -43.19
C PRO A 160 4.60 -3.90 -42.45
N GLU A 161 4.57 -3.36 -41.23
CA GLU A 161 5.75 -3.37 -40.36
C GLU A 161 5.85 -4.71 -39.63
N LEU A 162 6.94 -5.44 -39.90
CA LEU A 162 7.26 -6.69 -39.20
C LEU A 162 7.65 -6.39 -37.75
N THR A 163 6.66 -6.40 -36.85
CA THR A 163 6.87 -6.21 -35.40
C THR A 163 7.59 -7.38 -34.74
N ALA A 164 7.50 -8.58 -35.33
CA ALA A 164 8.22 -9.76 -34.90
C ALA A 164 9.60 -9.83 -35.56
N ARG A 165 10.65 -10.02 -34.75
CA ARG A 165 12.00 -10.26 -35.28
C ARG A 165 12.10 -11.67 -35.88
N PRO A 166 12.81 -11.85 -37.01
CA PRO A 166 13.04 -13.19 -37.53
C PRO A 166 13.79 -14.04 -36.50
N ARG A 167 13.42 -15.32 -36.40
CA ARG A 167 13.92 -16.28 -35.40
C ARG A 167 15.45 -16.38 -35.33
N MET A 168 16.14 -16.03 -36.42
CA MET A 168 17.60 -16.04 -36.57
C MET A 168 18.26 -14.66 -36.43
N SER A 169 17.54 -13.61 -36.02
CA SER A 169 18.13 -12.28 -35.89
C SER A 169 19.11 -12.26 -34.71
N THR A 170 20.41 -12.31 -34.99
CA THR A 170 21.47 -12.14 -34.00
C THR A 170 21.62 -10.66 -33.65
N SER A 171 20.68 -10.10 -32.89
CA SER A 171 20.77 -8.69 -32.47
C SER A 171 19.82 -8.46 -31.28
N ARG A 172 20.17 -7.88 -30.13
CA ARG A 172 21.35 -7.22 -29.54
C ARG A 172 21.17 -7.42 -28.02
N GLY A 173 22.24 -7.45 -27.24
CA GLY A 173 22.13 -7.32 -25.78
C GLY A 173 22.34 -8.60 -24.98
N GLN A 174 23.24 -9.48 -25.41
CA GLN A 174 23.91 -10.36 -24.45
C GLN A 174 24.64 -9.45 -23.43
N PRO A 175 24.38 -9.57 -22.11
CA PRO A 175 25.08 -8.79 -21.11
C PRO A 175 26.59 -9.05 -21.25
N GLY A 176 27.37 -7.99 -21.49
CA GLY A 176 28.83 -8.06 -21.70
C GLY A 176 29.34 -7.66 -23.10
N LYS A 177 28.48 -7.58 -24.13
CA LYS A 177 28.91 -7.16 -25.49
C LYS A 177 28.64 -5.66 -25.72
N LYS A 178 29.62 -4.80 -25.42
CA LYS A 178 29.56 -3.35 -25.69
C LYS A 178 29.35 -3.11 -27.19
N SER A 179 28.37 -2.29 -27.56
CA SER A 179 28.17 -1.90 -28.96
C SER A 179 29.33 -1.04 -29.43
N LEU A 180 30.08 -1.52 -30.42
CA LEU A 180 31.18 -0.76 -31.05
C LEU A 180 30.70 0.62 -31.52
N MET A 181 31.53 1.64 -31.34
CA MET A 181 31.23 3.04 -31.69
C MET A 181 30.78 3.20 -33.15
N LEU A 182 31.42 2.47 -34.07
CA LEU A 182 31.09 2.44 -35.49
C LEU A 182 29.62 2.05 -35.75
N ARG A 183 29.06 1.17 -34.92
CA ARG A 183 27.66 0.74 -35.03
C ARG A 183 26.67 1.85 -34.69
N ARG A 184 27.08 2.89 -33.95
CA ARG A 184 26.26 4.10 -33.70
C ARG A 184 26.24 5.03 -34.92
N LEU A 185 27.35 5.12 -35.65
CA LEU A 185 27.48 5.99 -36.82
C LEU A 185 26.84 5.39 -38.08
N LEU A 186 26.90 4.05 -38.22
CA LEU A 186 26.42 3.35 -39.42
C LEU A 186 24.99 2.78 -39.30
N SER A 187 24.34 2.85 -38.12
CA SER A 187 22.95 2.36 -38.00
C SER A 187 22.00 3.43 -38.57
N PRO A 188 21.05 3.08 -39.47
CA PRO A 188 20.12 4.03 -40.10
C PRO A 188 19.19 4.80 -39.14
N GLY A 189 19.15 4.42 -37.87
CA GLY A 189 18.40 5.11 -36.80
C GLY A 189 19.30 5.91 -35.84
N GLY A 190 20.56 6.15 -36.19
CA GLY A 190 21.53 6.93 -35.43
C GLY A 190 21.34 8.44 -35.54
N VAL A 191 20.10 8.92 -35.58
CA VAL A 191 19.85 10.35 -35.36
C VAL A 191 20.19 10.67 -33.91
N SER A 192 20.95 11.76 -33.73
CA SER A 192 21.31 12.30 -32.41
C SER A 192 20.09 12.31 -31.50
N GLN A 193 20.27 11.87 -30.25
CA GLN A 193 19.18 12.01 -29.29
C GLN A 193 18.76 13.48 -29.26
N PRO A 194 17.46 13.79 -29.38
CA PRO A 194 17.01 15.17 -29.27
C PRO A 194 17.50 15.73 -27.93
N PRO A 195 17.83 17.04 -27.87
CA PRO A 195 18.35 17.65 -26.66
C PRO A 195 17.43 17.30 -25.48
N THR A 196 18.03 16.94 -24.35
CA THR A 196 17.30 16.49 -23.15
C THR A 196 16.34 17.60 -22.73
N THR A 197 15.07 17.45 -23.06
CA THR A 197 14.03 18.41 -22.71
C THR A 197 13.83 18.37 -21.20
N SER A 198 13.51 19.51 -20.58
CA SER A 198 13.25 19.55 -19.14
C SER A 198 12.07 18.62 -18.80
N LEU A 199 12.10 17.98 -17.62
CA LEU A 199 11.03 17.08 -17.18
C LEU A 199 9.66 17.77 -17.18
N ALA A 200 9.61 19.08 -16.91
CA ALA A 200 8.39 19.87 -16.99
C ALA A 200 7.85 19.95 -18.43
N ARG A 201 8.72 20.22 -19.42
CA ARG A 201 8.34 20.27 -20.83
C ARG A 201 7.92 18.89 -21.34
N GLN A 202 8.55 17.81 -20.88
CA GLN A 202 8.16 16.45 -21.23
C GLN A 202 6.75 16.10 -20.72
N ARG A 203 6.37 16.56 -19.51
CA ARG A 203 5.01 16.38 -18.98
C ARG A 203 3.97 17.09 -19.84
N ILE A 204 4.20 18.36 -20.16
CA ILE A 204 3.29 19.17 -21.00
C ILE A 204 3.06 18.49 -22.36
N VAL A 205 4.13 18.12 -23.05
CA VAL A 205 4.04 17.45 -24.35
C VAL A 205 3.37 16.09 -24.25
N GLY A 206 3.59 15.36 -23.14
CA GLY A 206 2.90 14.09 -22.86
C GLY A 206 1.39 14.26 -22.70
N GLU A 207 0.98 15.22 -21.88
CA GLU A 207 -0.44 15.55 -21.64
C GLU A 207 -1.14 16.02 -22.93
N GLU A 208 -0.50 16.86 -23.74
CA GLU A 208 -1.02 17.29 -25.03
C GLU A 208 -1.19 16.12 -26.00
N ARG A 209 -0.21 15.20 -26.04
CA ARG A 209 -0.29 13.99 -26.85
C ARG A 209 -1.44 13.10 -26.40
N GLU A 210 -1.64 12.91 -25.10
CA GLU A 210 -2.74 12.14 -24.55
C GLU A 210 -4.11 12.77 -24.91
N ARG A 211 -4.25 14.09 -24.80
CA ARG A 211 -5.47 14.80 -25.23
C ARG A 211 -5.76 14.60 -26.72
N ALA A 212 -4.74 14.73 -27.58
CA ALA A 212 -4.89 14.55 -29.02
C ALA A 212 -5.31 13.12 -29.36
N VAL A 213 -4.70 12.12 -28.72
CA VAL A 213 -5.05 10.70 -28.90
C VAL A 213 -6.48 10.43 -28.43
N GLN A 214 -6.89 10.95 -27.27
CA GLN A 214 -8.26 10.79 -26.78
C GLN A 214 -9.30 11.43 -27.71
N ALA A 215 -9.04 12.63 -28.20
CA ALA A 215 -9.90 13.31 -29.17
C ALA A 215 -10.03 12.51 -30.47
N TYR A 216 -8.91 12.01 -31.01
CA TYR A 216 -8.91 11.15 -32.19
C TYR A 216 -9.70 9.85 -31.98
N ARG A 217 -9.53 9.19 -30.82
CA ARG A 217 -10.29 7.99 -30.47
C ARG A 217 -11.80 8.27 -30.40
N ALA A 218 -12.20 9.41 -29.82
CA ALA A 218 -13.60 9.80 -29.75
C ALA A 218 -14.21 10.01 -31.15
N LEU A 219 -13.49 10.70 -32.04
CA LEU A 219 -13.90 10.89 -33.43
C LEU A 219 -13.98 9.57 -34.21
N LYS A 220 -13.01 8.66 -34.01
CA LYS A 220 -13.02 7.34 -34.66
C LYS A 220 -14.21 6.49 -34.19
N ARG A 221 -14.57 6.52 -32.90
CA ARG A 221 -15.78 5.89 -32.36
C ARG A 221 -17.05 6.45 -32.98
N GLN A 222 -17.17 7.77 -33.10
CA GLN A 222 -18.32 8.41 -33.76
C GLN A 222 -18.44 8.00 -35.23
N ARG A 223 -17.32 7.95 -35.95
CA ARG A 223 -17.29 7.53 -37.36
C ARG A 223 -17.69 6.07 -37.54
N GLN A 224 -17.22 5.16 -36.68
CA GLN A 224 -17.64 3.76 -36.69
C GLN A 224 -19.14 3.60 -36.36
N ALA A 225 -19.66 4.34 -35.37
CA ALA A 225 -21.08 4.34 -35.04
C ALA A 225 -21.96 4.87 -36.19
N ALA A 226 -21.47 5.87 -36.94
CA ALA A 226 -22.16 6.39 -38.12
C ALA A 226 -22.08 5.45 -39.34
N GLN A 227 -21.08 4.58 -39.42
CA GLN A 227 -20.89 3.61 -40.51
C GLN A 227 -21.56 2.25 -40.25
N SER A 228 -22.04 1.99 -39.01
CA SER A 228 -22.89 0.84 -38.74
C SER A 228 -24.25 1.04 -39.43
N PRO A 229 -24.72 0.10 -40.28
CA PRO A 229 -25.99 0.25 -40.97
C PRO A 229 -27.12 0.30 -39.94
N ARG A 230 -27.93 1.37 -39.98
CA ARG A 230 -29.20 1.42 -39.24
C ARG A 230 -30.11 0.32 -39.79
N PRO A 231 -30.80 -0.48 -38.94
CA PRO A 231 -31.86 -1.34 -39.43
C PRO A 231 -32.96 -0.44 -39.99
N LEU A 232 -33.27 -0.62 -41.27
CA LEU A 232 -34.40 0.00 -41.94
C LEU A 232 -35.68 -0.71 -41.46
N ASP A 233 -36.20 -0.33 -40.30
CA ASP A 233 -37.56 -0.67 -39.92
C ASP A 233 -38.28 0.57 -39.40
N SER A 234 -38.99 1.25 -40.30
CA SER A 234 -40.17 2.02 -39.93
C SER A 234 -41.26 1.79 -40.99
N PRO A 235 -42.43 1.23 -40.62
CA PRO A 235 -43.50 1.01 -41.57
C PRO A 235 -44.13 2.35 -41.93
N ARG A 236 -44.17 2.60 -43.25
CA ARG A 236 -44.78 3.77 -43.90
C ARG A 236 -46.28 3.82 -43.55
N PRO A 237 -46.85 4.94 -43.06
CA PRO A 237 -48.29 5.01 -42.84
C PRO A 237 -49.02 5.00 -44.18
N ALA A 238 -50.02 4.13 -44.29
CA ALA A 238 -50.82 3.89 -45.49
C ALA A 238 -51.59 5.15 -45.95
N SER A 239 -51.67 5.27 -47.28
CA SER A 239 -52.40 6.28 -48.04
C SER A 239 -53.84 6.49 -47.58
N ARG A 240 -54.22 7.75 -47.30
CA ARG A 240 -55.62 8.17 -47.16
C ARG A 240 -56.30 8.13 -48.54
N LYS A 241 -57.24 7.22 -48.74
CA LYS A 241 -58.18 7.24 -49.86
C LYS A 241 -59.09 8.46 -49.70
N LYS A 242 -59.14 9.34 -50.70
CA LYS A 242 -60.19 10.36 -50.83
C LYS A 242 -61.44 9.69 -51.41
N ALA A 243 -62.58 9.91 -50.78
CA ALA A 243 -63.88 9.58 -51.36
C ALA A 243 -64.24 10.68 -52.37
N GLU A 244 -64.38 10.29 -53.63
CA GLU A 244 -65.04 11.10 -54.66
C GLU A 244 -66.54 10.84 -54.56
N THR A 245 -67.29 11.85 -54.13
CA THR A 245 -68.74 11.93 -54.29
C THR A 245 -69.04 12.52 -55.66
N CYS A 246 -69.59 11.70 -56.56
CA CYS A 246 -70.30 12.16 -57.75
C CYS A 246 -71.80 12.32 -57.43
N LEU A 247 -72.38 13.31 -58.12
CA LEU A 247 -73.78 13.74 -58.24
C LEU A 247 -74.87 12.72 -57.87
#